data_AF-A0AAW9FTI5-F1
#
_entry.id   AF-A0AAW9FTI5-F1
#
_cell.length_a   1.000
_cell.length_b   1.000
_cell.length_c   1.000
_cell.angle_alpha   90.00
_cell.angle_beta   90.00
_cell.angle_gamma   90.00
#
_symmetry.space_group_name_H-M   'P 1'
#
loop_
_entity.id
_entity.type
_entity.pdbx_description
1 polymer ?
#
loop_
_entity_poly.entity_id
_entity_poly.type
_entity_poly.pdbx_seq_one_letter_code
_entity_poly.pdbx_strand_id
1 'polypeptide(L)'
;MQRFERNISILGRSRRTFENYSRHVAALALHFGKVPTELNPEDIKDYLFELQKRSKTPSQSYFKHTVYGLRFLLKTEGLPYSYLHLPAIPKVKKLPTILSREEIWRMLQSL
;
A
#
# COMPACT_ATOMS: atom_id res chain seq x y z
N MET A 1 -4.82 -16.98 -1.37
CA MET A 1 -5.44 -15.70 -0.94
C MET A 1 -6.52 -15.84 0.13
N GLN A 2 -7.35 -16.90 0.15
CA GLN A 2 -8.41 -17.05 1.17
C GLN A 2 -7.91 -17.03 2.63
N ARG A 3 -6.73 -17.59 2.92
CA ARG A 3 -6.10 -17.53 4.25
C ARG A 3 -5.78 -16.09 4.69
N PHE A 4 -5.30 -15.27 3.75
CA PHE A 4 -4.99 -13.85 3.98
C PHE A 4 -6.25 -13.04 4.28
N GLU A 5 -7.33 -13.28 3.52
CA GLU A 5 -8.63 -12.65 3.74
C GLU A 5 -9.22 -12.99 5.11
N ARG A 6 -9.19 -14.28 5.48
CA ARG A 6 -9.64 -14.77 6.78
C ARG A 6 -8.89 -14.08 7.93
N ASN A 7 -7.57 -13.97 7.84
CA ASN A 7 -6.76 -13.32 8.87
C ASN A 7 -7.04 -11.82 9.00
N ILE A 8 -7.25 -11.11 7.88
CA ILE A 8 -7.63 -9.70 7.90
C ILE A 8 -9.00 -9.51 8.56
N SER A 9 -9.97 -10.39 8.24
CA SER A 9 -11.31 -10.36 8.83
C SER A 9 -11.30 -10.65 10.33
N ILE A 10 -10.54 -11.66 10.78
CA ILE A 10 -10.42 -12.02 12.20
C ILE A 10 -9.86 -10.85 13.02
N LEU A 11 -8.95 -10.06 12.44
CA LEU A 11 -8.35 -8.90 13.08
C LEU A 11 -9.22 -7.63 12.99
N GLY A 12 -10.49 -7.75 12.55
CA GLY A 12 -11.46 -6.65 12.52
C GLY A 12 -11.12 -5.54 11.51
N ARG A 13 -10.31 -5.85 10.49
CA ARG A 13 -9.91 -4.86 9.47
C ARG A 13 -10.94 -4.81 8.34
N SER A 14 -11.07 -3.64 7.71
CA SER A 14 -12.03 -3.44 6.63
C SER A 14 -11.67 -4.24 5.37
N ARG A 15 -12.67 -4.61 4.57
CA ARG A 15 -12.50 -5.22 3.24
C ARG A 15 -11.58 -4.40 2.33
N ARG A 16 -11.67 -3.07 2.40
CA ARG A 16 -10.81 -2.16 1.63
C ARG A 16 -9.34 -2.28 2.02
N THR A 17 -9.04 -2.61 3.27
CA THR A 17 -7.67 -2.92 3.72
C THR A 17 -7.17 -4.20 3.06
N PHE A 18 -8.00 -5.25 3.03
CA PHE A 18 -7.68 -6.50 2.32
C PHE A 18 -7.40 -6.24 0.84
N GLU A 19 -8.30 -5.55 0.14
CA GLU A 19 -8.16 -5.26 -1.30
C GLU A 19 -6.90 -4.44 -1.60
N ASN A 20 -6.58 -3.45 -0.77
CA ASN A 20 -5.36 -2.67 -0.96
C ASN A 20 -4.11 -3.50 -0.69
N TYR A 21 -4.04 -4.23 0.42
CA TYR A 21 -2.86 -5.04 0.74
C TYR A 21 -2.65 -6.15 -0.29
N SER A 22 -3.71 -6.89 -0.63
CA SER A 22 -3.68 -7.97 -1.62
C SER A 22 -3.19 -7.47 -2.98
N ARG A 23 -3.69 -6.32 -3.45
CA ARG A 23 -3.26 -5.74 -4.74
C ARG A 23 -1.76 -5.45 -4.77
N HIS A 24 -1.21 -4.85 -3.72
CA HIS A 24 0.21 -4.47 -3.69
C HIS A 24 1.12 -5.68 -3.49
N VAL A 25 0.70 -6.64 -2.66
CA VAL A 25 1.41 -7.92 -2.47
C VAL A 25 1.39 -8.74 -3.77
N ALA A 26 0.28 -8.76 -4.49
CA ALA A 26 0.19 -9.44 -5.79
C ALA A 26 1.08 -8.76 -6.84
N ALA A 27 1.11 -7.42 -6.89
CA ALA A 27 2.00 -6.69 -7.79
C ALA A 27 3.49 -7.00 -7.52
N LEU A 28 3.87 -7.09 -6.24
CA LEU A 28 5.22 -7.50 -5.82
C LEU A 28 5.52 -8.94 -6.27
N ALA A 29 4.59 -9.88 -6.05
CA ALA A 29 4.74 -11.28 -6.48
C ALA A 29 4.93 -11.38 -8.00
N LEU A 30 4.13 -10.64 -8.77
CA LEU A 30 4.20 -10.60 -10.23
C LEU A 30 5.53 -10.00 -10.72
N HIS A 31 6.07 -9.01 -10.02
CA HIS A 31 7.33 -8.38 -10.39
C HIS A 31 8.52 -9.36 -10.27
N PHE A 32 8.55 -10.17 -9.22
CA PHE A 32 9.64 -11.13 -8.99
C PHE A 32 9.35 -12.54 -9.54
N GLY A 33 8.10 -12.85 -9.90
CA GLY A 33 7.68 -14.20 -10.27
C GLY A 33 7.78 -15.20 -9.11
N LYS A 34 7.80 -14.73 -7.87
CA LYS A 34 8.02 -15.53 -6.65
C LYS A 34 6.90 -15.33 -5.64
N VAL A 35 6.74 -16.30 -4.75
CA VAL A 35 5.82 -16.15 -3.62
C VAL A 35 6.38 -15.06 -2.69
N PRO A 36 5.57 -14.08 -2.24
CA PRO A 36 6.06 -12.98 -1.39
C PRO A 36 6.73 -13.41 -0.08
N THR A 37 6.49 -14.64 0.38
CA THR A 37 7.12 -15.24 1.57
C THR A 37 8.56 -15.71 1.33
N GLU A 38 8.97 -15.88 0.07
CA GLU A 38 10.32 -16.33 -0.33
C GLU A 38 11.21 -15.17 -0.78
N LEU A 39 10.69 -13.94 -0.77
CA LEU A 39 11.46 -12.75 -1.17
C LEU A 39 12.49 -12.40 -0.11
N ASN A 40 13.70 -12.10 -0.56
CA ASN A 40 14.74 -11.63 0.33
C ASN A 40 14.51 -10.16 0.70
N PRO A 41 15.01 -9.71 1.87
CA PRO A 41 14.97 -8.31 2.26
C PRO A 41 15.53 -7.35 1.21
N GLU A 42 16.60 -7.76 0.51
CA GLU A 42 17.22 -6.96 -0.55
C GLU A 42 16.33 -6.85 -1.79
N ASP A 43 15.68 -7.94 -2.21
CA ASP A 43 14.71 -7.90 -3.33
C ASP A 43 13.61 -6.87 -3.05
N ILE A 44 13.11 -6.84 -1.82
CA ILE A 44 12.05 -5.90 -1.43
C ILE A 44 12.58 -4.46 -1.43
N LYS A 45 13.81 -4.21 -0.97
CA LYS A 45 14.44 -2.89 -1.04
C LYS A 45 14.63 -2.43 -2.48
N ASP A 46 15.10 -3.31 -3.35
CA ASP A 46 15.30 -3.01 -4.78
C ASP A 46 13.98 -2.65 -5.45
N TYR A 47 12.91 -3.39 -5.17
CA TYR A 47 11.58 -3.06 -5.68
C TYR A 47 11.08 -1.70 -5.18
N LEU A 48 11.24 -1.41 -3.89
CA LEU A 48 10.85 -0.14 -3.30
C LEU A 48 11.66 1.02 -3.90
N PHE A 49 12.94 0.82 -4.16
CA PHE A 49 13.81 1.78 -4.83
C PHE A 49 13.40 2.03 -6.28
N GLU A 50 13.06 0.97 -7.01
CA GLU A 50 12.56 1.08 -8.38
C GLU A 50 11.23 1.84 -8.43
N LEU A 51 10.29 1.52 -7.54
CA LEU A 51 9.03 2.24 -7.41
C LEU A 51 9.23 3.74 -7.13
N GLN A 52 10.23 4.09 -6.33
CA GLN A 52 10.58 5.49 -6.08
C GLN A 52 11.08 6.18 -7.35
N LYS A 53 11.87 5.50 -8.18
CA LYS A 53 12.41 6.04 -9.44
C LYS A 53 11.37 6.17 -10.55
N ARG A 54 10.38 5.28 -10.59
CA ARG A 54 9.35 5.26 -11.65
C ARG A 54 8.46 6.50 -11.68
N SER A 55 8.36 7.26 -10.58
CA SER A 55 7.53 8.46 -10.53
C SER A 55 8.30 9.67 -9.98
N LYS A 56 8.11 10.84 -10.61
CA LYS A 56 8.56 12.12 -10.05
C LYS A 56 7.86 12.44 -8.71
N THR A 57 6.67 11.88 -8.50
CA THR A 57 5.87 12.00 -7.27
C THR A 57 5.43 10.60 -6.81
N PRO A 58 6.30 9.85 -6.12
CA PRO A 58 5.97 8.51 -5.68
C PRO A 58 4.77 8.54 -4.71
N SER A 59 3.79 7.68 -4.98
CA SER A 59 2.59 7.58 -4.14
C SER A 59 2.95 7.02 -2.78
N GLN A 60 2.90 7.88 -1.77
CA GLN A 60 3.18 7.48 -0.38
C GLN A 60 2.21 6.42 0.13
N SER A 61 0.96 6.46 -0.34
CA SER A 61 -0.03 5.43 -0.03
C SER A 61 0.34 4.10 -0.66
N TYR A 62 0.84 4.10 -1.90
CA TYR A 62 1.27 2.87 -2.57
C TYR A 62 2.41 2.19 -1.79
N PHE A 63 3.44 2.97 -1.45
CA PHE A 63 4.59 2.49 -0.70
C PHE A 63 4.20 1.92 0.68
N LYS A 64 3.32 2.62 1.39
CA LYS A 64 2.76 2.14 2.67
C LYS A 64 1.99 0.83 2.51
N HIS A 65 1.11 0.71 1.53
CA HIS A 65 0.32 -0.50 1.33
C HIS A 65 1.20 -1.69 0.93
N THR A 66 2.27 -1.48 0.16
CA THR A 66 3.26 -2.53 -0.14
C THR A 66 3.95 -3.03 1.13
N VAL A 67 4.53 -2.12 1.92
CA VAL A 67 5.31 -2.50 3.12
C VAL A 67 4.41 -3.09 4.21
N TYR A 68 3.28 -2.46 4.52
CA TYR A 68 2.36 -2.98 5.56
C TYR A 68 1.62 -4.23 5.11
N GLY A 69 1.29 -4.35 3.82
CA GLY A 69 0.69 -5.56 3.26
C GLY A 69 1.64 -6.75 3.38
N LEU A 70 2.91 -6.55 3.03
CA LEU A 70 3.92 -7.60 3.16
C LEU A 70 4.22 -7.94 4.62
N ARG A 71 4.35 -6.92 5.50
CA ARG A 71 4.51 -7.16 6.94
C ARG A 71 3.36 -7.97 7.51
N PHE A 72 2.13 -7.65 7.11
CA PHE A 72 0.96 -8.38 7.55
C PHE A 72 1.01 -9.84 7.08
N LEU A 73 1.35 -10.07 5.81
CA LEU A 73 1.50 -11.43 5.26
C LEU A 73 2.54 -12.24 6.04
N LEU A 74 3.75 -11.71 6.20
CA LEU A 74 4.83 -12.38 6.93
C LEU A 74 4.44 -12.65 8.38
N LYS A 75 3.78 -11.68 9.04
CA LYS A 75 3.27 -11.86 10.40
C LYS A 75 2.26 -13.00 10.50
N THR A 76 1.36 -13.14 9.51
CA THR A 76 0.37 -14.23 9.50
C THR A 76 0.98 -15.60 9.23
N GLU A 77 2.13 -15.64 8.56
CA GLU A 77 2.88 -16.87 8.31
C GLU A 77 3.92 -17.17 9.40
N GLY A 78 4.02 -16.33 10.44
CA GLY A 78 4.99 -16.49 11.52
C GLY A 78 6.45 -16.21 11.11
N LEU A 79 6.66 -15.53 9.97
CA LEU A 79 7.98 -15.23 9.43
C LEU A 79 8.54 -13.91 10.00
N PRO A 80 9.87 -13.78 10.12
CA PRO A 80 10.50 -12.55 10.55
C PRO A 80 10.22 -11.43 9.55
N TYR A 81 9.81 -10.27 10.06
CA TYR A 81 9.49 -9.09 9.25
C TYR A 81 10.18 -7.82 9.76
N SER A 82 11.15 -7.96 10.68
CA SER A 82 11.85 -6.84 11.31
C SER A 82 12.54 -5.97 10.26
N TYR A 83 13.16 -6.54 9.24
CA TYR A 83 13.86 -5.82 8.18
C TYR A 83 12.96 -4.88 7.34
N LEU A 84 11.64 -5.07 7.36
CA LEU A 84 10.71 -4.19 6.68
C LEU A 84 10.53 -2.93 7.52
N HIS A 85 11.20 -1.84 7.16
CA HIS A 85 10.97 -0.53 7.76
C HIS A 85 10.65 0.49 6.68
N LEU A 86 9.57 1.24 6.88
CA LEU A 86 9.33 2.44 6.08
C LEU A 86 10.31 3.52 6.54
N PRO A 87 10.97 4.23 5.63
CA PRO A 87 11.65 5.47 5.99
C PRO A 87 10.61 6.47 6.52
N ALA A 88 11.06 7.45 7.30
CA ALA A 88 10.20 8.51 7.81
C ALA A 88 9.61 9.31 6.63
N ILE A 89 8.36 9.04 6.26
CA ILE A 89 7.66 9.76 5.22
C ILE A 89 7.14 11.08 5.81
N PRO A 90 7.54 12.25 5.28
CA PRO A 90 7.04 13.53 5.76
C PRO A 90 5.52 13.60 5.58
N LYS A 91 4.81 13.92 6.67
CA LYS A 91 3.37 14.15 6.61
C LYS A 91 3.11 15.48 5.92
N VAL A 92 2.71 15.44 4.66
CA VAL A 92 2.25 16.63 3.94
C VAL A 92 0.84 16.97 4.44
N LYS A 93 0.72 18.01 5.27
CA LYS A 93 -0.59 18.61 5.59
C LYS A 93 -0.96 19.56 4.45
N LYS A 94 -1.80 19.09 3.53
CA LYS A 94 -2.39 19.98 2.51
C LYS A 94 -3.46 20.84 3.18
N LEU A 95 -3.45 22.14 2.88
CA LEU A 95 -4.57 23.01 3.24
C LEU A 95 -5.82 22.54 2.49
N PRO A 96 -7.01 22.59 3.10
CA PRO A 96 -8.24 22.29 2.41
C PRO A 96 -8.40 23.27 1.25
N THR A 97 -8.41 22.76 0.03
CA THR A 97 -8.79 23.54 -1.14
C THR A 97 -10.31 23.69 -1.10
N ILE A 98 -10.79 24.92 -0.89
CA ILE A 98 -12.22 25.24 -1.00
C ILE A 98 -12.57 25.54 -2.45
N LEU A 99 -13.75 25.09 -2.88
CA LEU A 99 -14.29 25.43 -4.20
C LEU A 99 -14.77 26.89 -4.20
N SER A 100 -14.64 27.56 -5.35
CA SER A 100 -15.24 28.88 -5.57
C SER A 100 -16.78 28.76 -5.59
N ARG A 101 -17.48 29.89 -5.43
CA ARG A 101 -18.95 29.90 -5.51
C ARG A 101 -19.44 29.39 -6.87
N GLU A 102 -18.74 29.76 -7.93
CA GLU A 102 -19.03 29.34 -9.31
C GLU A 102 -18.79 27.85 -9.53
N GLU A 103 -17.75 27.27 -8.90
CA GLU A 103 -17.50 25.83 -8.92
C GLU A 103 -18.59 25.04 -8.19
N ILE A 104 -19.06 25.56 -7.05
CA ILE A 104 -20.17 24.96 -6.29
C ILE A 104 -21.45 24.99 -7.12
N TRP A 105 -21.81 26.13 -7.72
CA TRP A 105 -23.01 26.25 -8.55
C TRP A 105 -22.97 25.34 -9.78
N ARG A 106 -21.82 25.23 -10.45
CA ARG A 106 -21.66 24.28 -11.57
C ARG A 106 -21.84 22.83 -11.12
N MET A 107 -21.30 22.45 -9.96
CA MET A 107 -21.45 21.10 -9.42
C MET A 107 -22.91 20.77 -9.08
N LEU A 108 -23.66 21.74 -8.55
CA LEU A 108 -25.08 21.59 -8.23
C LEU A 108 -25.97 21.50 -9.48
N GLN A 109 -25.58 22.14 -10.58
CA GLN A 109 -26.30 22.05 -11.86
C GLN A 109 -25.95 20.80 -12.69
N SER A 110 -24.83 20.13 -12.39
CA SER A 110 -24.43 18.86 -13.04
C SER A 110 -24.93 17.61 -12.30
N LEU A 111 -25.64 17.80 -11.19
CA LEU A 111 -26.35 16.75 -10.45
C LEU A 111 -27.78 16.62 -10.97
#